data_AF-A0A3B8Y793-F1
#
_entry.id   AF-A0A3B8Y793-F1
#
_cell.length_a   1.000
_cell.length_b   1.000
_cell.length_c   1.000
_cell.angle_alpha   90.00
_cell.angle_beta   90.00
_cell.angle_gamma   90.00
#
_symmetry.space_group_name_H-M   'P 1'
#
loop_
_entity.id
_entity.type
_entity.pdbx_description
1 polymer ?
#
loop_
_entity_poly.entity_id
_entity_poly.type
_entity_poly.pdbx_seq_one_letter_code
_entity_poly.pdbx_strand_id
1 'polypeptide(L)'
;MNALVATQDKNSLSLKQGSSWLSFEQFRKEGAKALASVKNGIIATLHTKNGQYRILEEKDFQKVYGLARDIERLQGGLRIVITAARAVQKHPDDETIKVLIESVNLMGSLPALPTREHFEPLEPEAFEEENEDEDDEYILDPEELERLIAQVSSEKQ
;
A
#
# COMPACT_ATOMS: atom_id res chain seq x y z
N MET A 1 -22.40 -29.74 17.26
CA MET A 1 -20.99 -29.32 17.36
C MET A 1 -20.49 -29.13 15.94
N ASN A 2 -20.62 -27.92 15.39
CA ASN A 2 -20.15 -27.63 14.03
C ASN A 2 -18.77 -27.01 14.14
N ALA A 3 -17.79 -27.71 13.60
CA ALA A 3 -16.43 -27.21 13.45
C ALA A 3 -16.47 -26.01 12.49
N LEU A 4 -16.24 -24.82 13.02
CA LEU A 4 -15.77 -23.68 12.23
C LEU A 4 -14.37 -24.04 11.73
N VAL A 5 -14.31 -24.69 10.57
CA VAL A 5 -13.10 -24.76 9.77
C VAL A 5 -12.85 -23.34 9.29
N ALA A 6 -12.13 -22.57 10.10
CA ALA A 6 -11.44 -21.41 9.60
C ALA A 6 -10.43 -21.94 8.59
N THR A 7 -10.77 -21.85 7.31
CA THR A 7 -9.80 -21.90 6.22
C THR A 7 -8.81 -20.77 6.50
N GLN A 8 -7.74 -21.09 7.24
CA GLN A 8 -6.55 -20.28 7.26
C GLN A 8 -5.94 -20.37 5.86
N ASP A 9 -6.45 -19.56 4.94
CA ASP A 9 -5.63 -19.16 3.82
C ASP A 9 -4.43 -18.45 4.45
N LYS A 10 -3.27 -19.12 4.37
CA LYS A 10 -1.96 -18.52 4.56
C LYS A 10 -1.76 -17.45 3.48
N ASN A 11 -2.49 -16.34 3.57
CA ASN A 11 -2.17 -15.12 2.86
C ASN A 11 -1.09 -14.39 3.66
N SER A 12 0.07 -15.04 3.83
CA SER A 12 1.29 -14.32 4.14
C SER A 12 1.52 -13.36 2.98
N LEU A 13 1.41 -12.05 3.25
CA LEU A 13 1.95 -10.99 2.40
C LEU A 13 3.38 -11.41 2.03
N SER A 14 3.56 -12.04 0.88
CA SER A 14 4.82 -12.65 0.46
C SER A 14 5.69 -11.55 -0.17
N LEU A 15 5.82 -10.44 0.56
CA LEU A 15 6.57 -9.27 0.14
C LEU A 15 8.06 -9.53 0.36
N LYS A 16 8.85 -9.30 -0.69
CA LYS A 16 10.30 -9.41 -0.69
C LYS A 16 10.90 -8.07 -1.06
N GLN A 17 12.09 -7.81 -0.52
CA GLN A 17 12.84 -6.63 -0.89
C GLN A 17 13.30 -6.75 -2.35
N GLY A 18 13.05 -5.71 -3.14
CA GLY A 18 13.47 -5.57 -4.53
C GLY A 18 14.63 -4.60 -4.68
N SER A 19 14.69 -3.96 -5.85
CA SER A 19 15.68 -2.92 -6.17
C SER A 19 15.73 -1.81 -5.12
N SER A 20 16.92 -1.27 -4.91
CA SER A 20 17.13 -0.10 -4.06
C SER A 20 17.98 0.93 -4.80
N TRP A 21 17.46 2.14 -4.92
CA TRP A 21 18.13 3.27 -5.54
C TRP A 21 18.52 4.28 -4.47
N LEU A 22 19.81 4.62 -4.41
CA LEU A 22 20.36 5.51 -3.40
C LEU A 22 20.12 6.99 -3.70
N SER A 23 19.63 7.31 -4.90
CA SER A 23 19.23 8.66 -5.31
C SER A 23 18.19 8.63 -6.42
N PHE A 24 17.47 9.75 -6.56
CA PHE A 24 16.55 9.96 -7.69
C PHE A 24 17.28 9.86 -9.05
N GLU A 25 18.50 10.40 -9.16
CA GLU A 25 19.28 10.28 -10.40
C GLU A 25 19.64 8.83 -10.75
N GLN A 26 19.88 7.97 -9.76
CA GLN A 26 20.13 6.55 -10.02
C GLN A 26 18.87 5.87 -10.57
N PHE A 27 17.71 6.17 -10.00
CA PHE A 27 16.43 5.68 -10.47
C PHE A 27 16.12 6.18 -11.90
N ARG A 28 16.30 7.48 -12.15
CA ARG A 28 16.05 8.11 -13.45
C ARG A 28 16.90 7.52 -14.57
N LYS A 29 18.18 7.22 -14.30
CA LYS A 29 19.10 6.61 -15.28
C LYS A 29 18.66 5.23 -15.78
N GLU A 30 17.89 4.49 -14.99
CA GLU A 30 17.35 3.19 -15.38
C GLU A 30 16.08 3.31 -16.25
N GLY A 31 15.44 4.48 -16.24
CA GLY A 31 14.29 4.83 -17.08
C GLY A 31 13.11 3.86 -16.92
N ALA A 32 12.39 3.59 -18.00
CA ALA A 32 11.23 2.70 -18.00
C ALA A 32 11.52 1.27 -17.47
N LYS A 33 12.79 0.84 -17.44
CA LYS A 33 13.19 -0.47 -16.91
C LYS A 33 13.28 -0.51 -15.39
N ALA A 34 13.37 0.64 -14.72
CA ALA A 34 13.50 0.73 -13.26
C ALA A 34 12.31 0.06 -12.55
N LEU A 35 11.10 0.28 -13.08
CA LEU A 35 9.87 -0.27 -12.50
C LEU A 35 9.55 -1.70 -12.97
N ALA A 36 10.17 -2.19 -14.05
CA ALA A 36 9.91 -3.52 -14.59
C ALA A 36 10.29 -4.66 -13.61
N SER A 37 11.18 -4.38 -12.64
CA SER A 37 11.55 -5.30 -11.57
C SER A 37 10.56 -5.29 -10.39
N VAL A 38 9.71 -4.27 -10.28
CA VAL A 38 8.73 -4.09 -9.20
C VAL A 38 7.43 -4.79 -9.59
N LYS A 39 7.42 -6.12 -9.42
CA LYS A 39 6.25 -6.96 -9.66
C LYS A 39 5.51 -7.29 -8.37
N ASN A 40 4.33 -7.87 -8.48
CA ASN A 40 3.62 -8.49 -7.35
C ASN A 40 4.56 -9.28 -6.42
N GLY A 41 4.50 -8.98 -5.12
CA GLY A 41 5.34 -9.53 -4.08
C GLY A 41 6.69 -8.81 -3.90
N ILE A 42 6.98 -7.73 -4.63
CA ILE A 42 8.26 -7.02 -4.55
C ILE A 42 8.06 -5.58 -4.05
N ILE A 43 8.85 -5.20 -3.05
CA ILE A 43 8.93 -3.82 -2.56
C ILE A 43 10.31 -3.25 -2.93
N ALA A 44 10.33 -2.28 -3.83
CA ALA A 44 11.53 -1.52 -4.13
C ALA A 44 11.64 -0.28 -3.23
N THR A 45 12.85 0.28 -3.15
CA THR A 45 13.15 1.44 -2.31
C THR A 45 13.83 2.53 -3.11
N LEU A 46 13.30 3.75 -3.01
CA LEU A 46 13.94 4.96 -3.50
C LEU A 46 14.38 5.84 -2.32
N HIS A 47 15.67 6.07 -2.21
CA HIS A 47 16.24 7.03 -1.27
C HIS A 47 16.34 8.41 -1.93
N THR A 48 15.90 9.44 -1.21
CA THR A 48 16.06 10.84 -1.60
C THR A 48 16.69 11.62 -0.45
N LYS A 49 17.05 12.89 -0.69
CA LYS A 49 17.52 13.79 0.38
C LYS A 49 16.47 13.98 1.48
N ASN A 50 15.18 13.84 1.14
CA ASN A 50 14.06 14.15 2.03
C ASN A 50 13.47 12.90 2.70
N GLY A 51 13.90 11.68 2.32
CA GLY A 51 13.41 10.46 2.96
C GLY A 51 13.61 9.19 2.14
N GLN A 52 12.82 8.18 2.48
CA GLN A 52 12.77 6.90 1.78
C GLN A 52 11.35 6.64 1.30
N TYR A 53 11.21 6.30 0.04
CA TYR A 53 9.95 5.91 -0.59
C TYR A 53 9.97 4.42 -0.88
N ARG A 54 8.82 3.77 -0.69
CA ARG A 54 8.60 2.37 -1.04
C ARG A 54 7.74 2.31 -2.29
N ILE A 55 8.18 1.52 -3.26
CA ILE A 55 7.49 1.35 -4.54
C ILE A 55 7.05 -0.11 -4.61
N LEU A 56 5.77 -0.34 -4.90
CA LEU A 56 5.12 -1.65 -4.96
C LEU A 56 3.94 -1.57 -5.93
N GLU A 57 3.46 -2.71 -6.42
CA GLU A 57 2.23 -2.75 -7.21
C GLU A 57 1.01 -2.40 -6.34
N GLU A 58 0.02 -1.75 -6.96
CA GLU A 58 -1.25 -1.35 -6.32
C GLU A 58 -1.93 -2.52 -5.62
N LYS A 59 -1.89 -3.71 -6.22
CA LYS A 59 -2.46 -4.93 -5.65
C LYS A 59 -1.85 -5.27 -4.29
N ASP A 60 -0.54 -5.11 -4.12
CA ASP A 60 0.11 -5.38 -2.85
C ASP A 60 -0.11 -4.25 -1.84
N PHE A 61 -0.15 -3.00 -2.30
CA PHE A 61 -0.53 -1.87 -1.46
C PHE A 61 -1.91 -2.09 -0.83
N GLN A 62 -2.88 -2.53 -1.61
CA GLN A 62 -4.26 -2.71 -1.17
C GLN A 62 -4.42 -3.88 -0.20
N LYS A 63 -3.62 -4.94 -0.36
CA LYS A 63 -3.54 -6.01 0.65
C LYS A 63 -2.98 -5.50 1.97
N VAL A 64 -1.87 -4.75 1.93
CA VAL A 64 -1.26 -4.18 3.16
C VAL A 64 -2.21 -3.20 3.83
N TYR A 65 -2.84 -2.32 3.04
CA TYR A 65 -3.82 -1.35 3.52
C TYR A 65 -5.04 -2.03 4.13
N GLY A 66 -5.60 -3.04 3.46
CA GLY A 66 -6.73 -3.83 3.96
C GLY A 66 -6.39 -4.51 5.29
N LEU A 67 -5.20 -5.10 5.41
CA LEU A 67 -4.74 -5.71 6.65
C LEU A 67 -4.55 -4.69 7.77
N ALA A 68 -4.02 -3.50 7.48
CA ALA A 68 -3.92 -2.43 8.47
C ALA A 68 -5.30 -2.01 8.99
N ARG A 69 -6.28 -1.87 8.09
CA ARG A 69 -7.67 -1.54 8.45
C ARG A 69 -8.35 -2.64 9.27
N ASP A 70 -8.10 -3.90 8.93
CA ASP A 70 -8.60 -5.03 9.72
C ASP A 70 -8.01 -5.03 11.14
N ILE A 71 -6.71 -4.71 11.30
CA ILE A 71 -6.08 -4.57 12.62
C ILE A 71 -6.72 -3.43 13.42
N GLU A 72 -6.91 -2.25 12.83
CA GLU A 72 -7.56 -1.11 13.51
C GLU A 72 -8.96 -1.48 14.00
N ARG A 73 -9.73 -2.20 13.17
CA ARG A 73 -11.06 -2.67 13.52
C ARG A 73 -11.05 -3.70 14.65
N LEU A 74 -10.11 -4.67 14.62
CA LEU A 74 -9.92 -5.64 15.69
C LEU A 74 -9.56 -4.95 17.01
N GLN A 75 -8.67 -3.96 16.98
CA GLN A 75 -8.33 -3.16 18.16
C GLN A 75 -9.56 -2.40 18.71
N GLY A 76 -10.37 -1.83 17.84
CA GLY A 76 -11.63 -1.18 18.20
C GLY A 76 -12.62 -2.15 18.86
N GLY A 77 -12.85 -3.31 18.24
CA GLY A 77 -13.70 -4.36 18.80
C GLY A 77 -13.21 -4.85 20.17
N LEU A 78 -11.90 -5.08 20.32
CA LEU A 78 -11.29 -5.55 21.58
C LEU A 78 -11.49 -4.54 22.71
N ARG A 79 -11.41 -3.25 22.39
CA ARG A 79 -11.70 -2.19 23.35
C ARG A 79 -13.14 -2.24 23.85
N ILE A 80 -14.10 -2.54 22.99
CA ILE A 80 -15.52 -2.72 23.37
C ILE A 80 -15.66 -3.92 24.32
N VAL A 81 -15.08 -5.07 23.97
CA VAL A 81 -15.14 -6.28 24.82
C VAL A 81 -14.50 -6.05 26.18
N ILE A 82 -13.33 -5.40 26.23
CA ILE A 82 -12.67 -5.03 27.50
C ILE A 82 -13.57 -4.11 28.34
N THR A 83 -14.27 -3.18 27.70
CA THR A 83 -15.16 -2.24 28.38
C THR A 83 -16.38 -2.94 28.96
N ALA A 84 -17.00 -3.85 28.21
CA ALA A 84 -18.10 -4.67 28.69
C ALA A 84 -17.66 -5.61 29.82
N ALA A 85 -16.48 -6.22 29.72
CA ALA A 85 -15.94 -7.08 30.78
C ALA A 85 -15.69 -6.30 32.08
N ARG A 86 -15.19 -5.06 31.98
CA ARG A 86 -15.05 -4.16 33.14
C ARG A 86 -16.40 -3.76 33.74
N ALA A 87 -17.44 -3.60 32.92
CA ALA A 87 -18.78 -3.33 33.40
C ALA A 87 -19.32 -4.51 34.22
N VAL A 88 -19.19 -5.74 33.71
CA VAL A 88 -19.54 -6.98 34.45
C VAL A 88 -18.75 -7.10 35.75
N GLN A 89 -17.44 -6.79 35.72
CA GLN A 89 -16.60 -6.85 36.93
C GLN A 89 -17.09 -5.88 38.03
N LYS A 90 -17.58 -4.69 37.65
CA LYS A 90 -18.07 -3.69 38.59
C LYS A 90 -19.51 -3.94 39.03
N HIS A 91 -20.34 -4.43 38.12
CA HIS A 91 -21.78 -4.64 38.29
C HIS A 91 -22.15 -5.96 37.61
N PRO A 92 -22.09 -7.11 38.30
CA PRO A 92 -22.37 -8.41 37.72
C PRO A 92 -23.88 -8.70 37.69
N ASP A 93 -24.61 -7.95 36.85
CA ASP A 93 -26.03 -8.12 36.59
C ASP A 93 -26.28 -8.70 35.19
N ASP A 94 -27.51 -9.17 34.96
CA ASP A 94 -27.88 -9.84 33.69
C ASP A 94 -27.71 -8.92 32.48
N GLU A 95 -27.87 -7.60 32.63
CA GLU A 95 -27.73 -6.65 31.52
C GLU A 95 -26.26 -6.47 31.13
N THR A 96 -25.35 -6.30 32.10
CA THR A 96 -23.92 -6.18 31.81
C THR A 96 -23.35 -7.47 31.22
N ILE A 97 -23.80 -8.62 31.70
CA ILE A 97 -23.42 -9.93 31.15
C ILE A 97 -23.92 -10.06 29.71
N LYS A 98 -25.16 -9.67 29.43
CA LYS A 98 -25.73 -9.68 28.07
C LYS A 98 -24.93 -8.77 27.13
N VAL A 99 -24.57 -7.56 27.57
CA VAL A 99 -23.75 -6.63 26.77
C VAL A 99 -22.38 -7.24 26.44
N LEU A 100 -21.75 -7.96 27.38
CA LEU A 100 -20.49 -8.65 27.11
C LEU A 100 -20.67 -9.76 26.06
N ILE A 101 -21.72 -10.57 26.18
CA ILE A 101 -22.02 -11.64 25.22
C ILE A 101 -22.24 -11.06 23.81
N GLU A 102 -23.06 -10.01 23.69
CA GLU A 102 -23.29 -9.35 22.40
C GLU A 102 -22.03 -8.71 21.82
N SER A 103 -21.18 -8.13 22.67
CA SER A 103 -19.90 -7.55 22.23
C SER A 103 -18.95 -8.60 21.65
N VAL A 104 -18.92 -9.80 22.25
CA VAL A 104 -18.12 -10.92 21.75
C VAL A 104 -18.72 -11.49 20.45
N ASN A 105 -20.04 -11.63 20.38
CA ASN A 105 -20.73 -12.08 19.16
C ASN A 105 -20.46 -11.12 17.99
N LEU A 106 -20.58 -9.81 18.22
CA LEU A 106 -20.29 -8.80 17.22
C LEU A 106 -18.86 -8.98 16.67
N MET A 107 -17.87 -9.12 17.55
CA MET A 107 -16.47 -9.33 17.16
C MET A 107 -16.25 -10.61 16.35
N GLY A 108 -16.86 -11.72 16.75
CA GLY A 108 -16.74 -13.00 16.05
C GLY A 108 -17.44 -13.03 14.69
N SER A 109 -18.33 -12.06 14.43
CA SER A 109 -19.12 -11.96 13.20
C SER A 109 -18.62 -10.88 12.22
N LEU A 110 -17.54 -10.16 12.54
CA LEU A 110 -17.00 -9.12 11.66
C LEU A 110 -16.48 -9.75 10.36
N PRO A 111 -17.08 -9.45 9.18
CA PRO A 111 -16.58 -9.95 7.91
C PRO A 111 -15.23 -9.33 7.60
N ALA A 112 -14.30 -10.04 6.95
CA ALA A 112 -13.07 -9.41 6.44
C ALA A 112 -13.44 -8.20 5.57
N LEU A 113 -12.67 -7.11 5.65
CA LEU A 113 -12.92 -5.97 4.78
C LEU A 113 -12.73 -6.42 3.31
N PRO A 114 -13.62 -6.02 2.39
CA PRO A 114 -13.46 -6.37 0.99
C PRO A 114 -12.14 -5.76 0.51
N THR A 115 -11.22 -6.63 0.09
CA THR A 115 -10.08 -6.18 -0.69
C THR A 115 -10.63 -5.76 -2.05
N ARG A 116 -10.34 -4.55 -2.51
CA ARG A 116 -10.71 -4.16 -3.88
C ARG A 116 -9.94 -5.08 -4.83
N GLU A 117 -10.62 -5.74 -5.75
CA GLU A 117 -9.97 -6.61 -6.76
C GLU A 117 -9.66 -5.87 -8.06
N HIS A 118 -10.30 -4.72 -8.27
CA HIS A 118 -10.17 -3.91 -9.46
C HIS A 118 -9.84 -2.47 -9.08
N PHE A 119 -8.88 -1.92 -9.81
CA PHE A 119 -8.36 -0.57 -9.63
C PHE A 119 -8.29 0.06 -11.01
N GLU A 120 -8.71 1.32 -11.11
CA GLU A 120 -8.40 2.10 -12.30
C GLU A 120 -6.88 2.26 -12.37
N PRO A 121 -6.26 2.06 -13.55
CA PRO A 121 -4.86 2.40 -13.74
C PRO A 121 -4.63 3.85 -13.30
N LEU A 122 -3.56 4.07 -12.53
CA LEU A 122 -3.13 5.43 -12.24
C LEU A 122 -2.72 6.09 -13.55
N GLU A 123 -3.51 7.04 -14.02
CA GLU A 123 -3.07 7.96 -15.06
C GLU A 123 -2.10 8.96 -14.40
N PRO A 124 -1.00 9.34 -15.07
CA PRO A 124 -0.17 10.44 -14.59
C PRO A 124 -1.06 11.64 -14.31
N GLU A 125 -0.98 12.19 -13.10
CA GLU A 125 -1.62 13.47 -12.83
C GLU A 125 -1.09 14.47 -13.87
N ALA A 126 -2.00 15.13 -14.59
CA ALA A 126 -1.63 16.28 -15.39
C ALA A 126 -1.13 17.31 -14.38
N PHE A 127 0.18 17.42 -14.25
CA PHE A 127 0.80 18.50 -13.50
C PHE A 127 0.37 19.78 -14.20
N GLU A 128 -0.58 20.51 -13.61
CA GLU A 128 -0.67 21.93 -13.89
C GLU A 128 0.69 22.49 -13.46
N GLU A 129 1.45 22.97 -14.44
CA GLU A 129 2.80 23.56 -14.35
C GLU A 129 2.80 24.80 -13.45
N GLU A 130 2.37 24.68 -12.19
CA GLU A 130 2.51 25.73 -11.21
C GLU A 130 3.88 25.55 -10.55
N ASN A 131 4.86 26.25 -11.12
CA ASN A 131 6.24 26.44 -10.68
C ASN A 131 7.27 25.44 -11.22
N GLU A 132 7.31 25.25 -12.54
CA GLU A 132 8.54 24.79 -13.20
C GLU A 132 9.42 26.01 -13.48
N ASP A 133 10.65 26.00 -12.95
CA ASP A 133 11.68 26.96 -13.34
C ASP A 133 11.83 26.89 -14.87
N GLU A 134 11.67 28.03 -15.56
CA GLU A 134 11.54 28.18 -17.02
C GLU A 134 12.71 27.61 -17.87
N ASP A 135 13.69 26.95 -17.26
CA ASP A 135 14.89 26.41 -17.92
C ASP A 135 14.90 24.87 -18.06
N ASP A 136 13.99 24.12 -17.43
CA ASP A 136 13.93 22.66 -17.55
C ASP A 136 12.96 22.25 -18.69
N GLU A 137 13.38 22.43 -19.95
CA GLU A 137 12.66 21.89 -21.11
C GLU A 137 12.62 20.34 -21.06
N TYR A 138 11.46 19.79 -20.69
CA TYR A 138 11.19 18.35 -20.80
C TYR A 138 10.77 18.00 -22.23
N ILE A 139 11.49 17.08 -22.88
CA ILE A 139 11.09 16.54 -24.18
C ILE A 139 10.03 15.46 -23.93
N LEU A 140 8.77 15.79 -24.20
CA LEU A 140 7.62 14.91 -24.00
C LEU A 140 7.31 14.03 -25.22
N ASP A 141 7.89 14.33 -26.40
CA ASP A 141 7.75 13.53 -27.61
C ASP A 141 8.87 12.46 -27.70
N PRO A 142 8.52 11.16 -27.68
CA PRO A 142 9.50 10.08 -27.83
C PRO A 142 10.34 10.16 -29.12
N GLU A 143 9.77 10.64 -30.24
CA GLU A 143 10.49 10.73 -31.51
C GLU A 143 11.53 11.87 -31.51
N GLU A 144 11.22 12.96 -30.82
CA GLU A 144 12.12 14.11 -30.64
C GLU A 144 13.31 13.74 -29.74
N LEU A 145 13.06 12.98 -28.69
CA LEU A 145 14.10 12.47 -27.79
C LEU A 145 15.09 11.56 -28.54
N GLU A 146 14.60 10.66 -29.39
CA GLU A 146 15.45 9.76 -30.19
C GLU A 146 16.35 10.53 -31.16
N ARG A 147 15.84 11.60 -31.78
CA ARG A 147 16.61 12.46 -32.68
C ARG A 147 17.75 13.19 -31.96
N LEU A 148 17.48 13.75 -30.78
CA LEU A 148 18.48 14.46 -29.99
C LEU A 148 19.59 13.52 -29.47
N ILE A 149 19.23 12.30 -29.06
CA ILE A 149 20.22 11.28 -28.66
C ILE A 149 21.14 10.92 -29.84
N ALA A 150 20.58 10.79 -31.05
CA ALA A 150 21.36 10.51 -32.26
C ALA A 150 22.31 11.68 -32.62
N GLN A 151 21.85 12.92 -32.45
CA GLN A 151 22.60 14.13 -32.78
C GLN A 151 23.80 14.34 -31.84
N VAL A 152 23.59 14.18 -30.53
CA VAL A 152 24.67 14.25 -29.52
C VAL A 152 25.70 13.12 -29.69
N SER A 153 25.27 11.97 -30.22
CA SER A 153 26.17 10.84 -30.52
C SER A 153 27.04 11.10 -31.76
N SER A 154 26.62 12.00 -32.67
CA SER A 154 27.36 12.35 -33.88
C SER A 154 28.39 13.47 -33.67
N GLU A 155 28.22 14.32 -32.66
CA GLU A 155 29.17 15.41 -32.34
C GLU A 155 30.38 14.98 -31.52
N LYS A 156 30.44 13.71 -31.07
CA LYS A 156 31.56 13.14 -30.30
C LYS A 156 32.56 12.33 -31.14
N GLN A 157 32.55 12.46 -32.47
CA GLN A 157 33.57 11.87 -33.37
C GLN A 157 34.52 12.92 -33.92
#